data_AF-A0A2A5DD21-F1
#
_entry.id   AF-A0A2A5DD21-F1
#
_cell.length_a   1.000
_cell.length_b   1.000
_cell.length_c   1.000
_cell.angle_alpha   90.00
_cell.angle_beta   90.00
_cell.angle_gamma   90.00
#
_symmetry.space_group_name_H-M   'P 1'
#
loop_
_entity.id
_entity.type
_entity.pdbx_description
1 polymer ?
#
loop_
_entity_poly.entity_id
_entity_poly.type
_entity_poly.pdbx_seq_one_letter_code
_entity_poly.pdbx_strand_id
1 'polypeptide(L)' 'MTKEEFKQIYESGDLEKLRETIVEMNKEYTFKELSIFACANYASFQGIAKRLNIKSNPKRVRTANRFKLEGSRY' A
#
# COMPACT_ATOMS: atom_id res chain seq x y z
N MET A 1 1.78 -6.10 12.78
CA MET A 1 3.01 -5.36 12.45
C MET A 1 2.75 -3.86 12.58
N THR A 2 3.70 -3.08 13.11
CA THR A 2 3.53 -1.62 13.30
C THR A 2 3.98 -0.82 12.06
N LYS A 3 3.58 0.44 11.96
CA LYS A 3 3.94 1.33 10.82
C LYS A 3 5.45 1.57 10.72
N GLU A 4 6.12 1.67 11.87
CA GLU A 4 7.57 1.89 11.95
C GLU A 4 8.36 0.66 11.48
N GLU A 5 7.89 -0.54 11.83
CA GLU A 5 8.52 -1.76 11.33
C GLU A 5 8.40 -1.88 9.81
N PHE A 6 7.28 -1.45 9.22
CA PHE A 6 7.10 -1.49 7.77
C PHE A 6 8.12 -0.59 7.06
N LYS A 7 8.35 0.61 7.61
CA LYS A 7 9.35 1.54 7.10
C LYS A 7 10.75 0.93 7.17
N GLN A 8 11.11 0.31 8.30
CA GLN A 8 12.41 -0.34 8.44
C GLN A 8 12.62 -1.47 7.43
N ILE A 9 11.61 -2.32 7.19
CA ILE A 9 11.72 -3.38 6.18
C ILE A 9 11.83 -2.80 4.77
N TYR A 10 11.10 -1.72 4.48
CA TYR A 10 11.19 -1.04 3.20
C TYR A 10 12.57 -0.41 2.96
N GLU A 11 13.18 0.20 3.97
CA GLU A 11 14.54 0.77 3.89
C GLU A 11 15.64 -0.30 3.92
N SER A 12 15.40 -1.46 4.53
CA SER A 12 16.36 -2.57 4.62
C SER A 12 16.75 -3.13 3.25
N GLY A 13 15.96 -2.89 2.20
CA GLY A 13 16.23 -3.38 0.84
C GLY A 13 16.04 -4.89 0.64
N ASP A 14 15.59 -5.60 1.68
CA ASP A 14 15.31 -7.04 1.62
C ASP A 14 14.00 -7.29 0.87
N LEU A 15 14.11 -7.68 -0.39
CA LEU A 15 12.98 -7.80 -1.30
C LEU A 15 12.03 -8.96 -0.93
N GLU A 16 12.54 -10.05 -0.38
CA GLU A 16 11.73 -11.20 0.03
C GLU A 16 10.88 -10.85 1.24
N LYS A 17 11.54 -10.28 2.27
CA LYS A 17 10.87 -9.85 3.50
C LYS A 17 9.87 -8.73 3.21
N LEU A 18 10.23 -7.80 2.33
CA LEU A 18 9.34 -6.74 1.87
C LEU A 18 8.11 -7.30 1.14
N ARG A 19 8.28 -8.33 0.32
CA ARG A 19 7.17 -8.97 -0.39
C ARG A 19 6.18 -9.61 0.57
N GLU A 20 6.64 -10.41 1.52
CA GLU A 20 5.78 -11.05 2.52
C GLU A 20 5.03 -10.00 3.35
N THR A 21 5.77 -8.99 3.78
CA THR A 21 5.24 -7.87 4.56
C THR A 21 4.15 -7.11 3.81
N ILE A 22 4.39 -6.76 2.54
CA ILE A 22 3.39 -6.07 1.71
C ILE A 22 2.18 -6.96 1.51
N VAL A 23 2.35 -8.27 1.28
CA VAL A 23 1.23 -9.21 1.10
C VAL A 23 0.37 -9.31 2.37
N GLU A 24 1.00 -9.39 3.54
CA GLU A 24 0.29 -9.40 4.82
C GLU A 24 -0.48 -8.09 5.04
N MET A 25 0.22 -6.96 4.95
CA MET A 25 -0.38 -5.64 5.17
C MET A 25 -1.44 -5.29 4.12
N ASN A 26 -1.31 -5.76 2.87
CA ASN A 26 -2.29 -5.52 1.80
C ASN A 26 -3.62 -6.27 2.03
N LYS A 27 -3.71 -7.17 3.01
CA LYS A 27 -4.99 -7.71 3.49
C LYS A 27 -5.82 -6.63 4.19
N GLU A 28 -5.16 -5.74 4.92
CA GLU A 28 -5.78 -4.71 5.77
C GLU A 28 -5.72 -3.31 5.16
N TYR A 29 -4.65 -2.98 4.45
CA TYR A 29 -4.35 -1.63 3.96
C TYR A 29 -4.24 -1.59 2.44
N THR A 30 -4.52 -0.43 1.83
CA THR A 30 -4.33 -0.22 0.40
C THR A 30 -2.88 0.15 0.07
N PHE A 31 -2.46 -0.04 -1.19
CA PHE A 31 -1.10 0.38 -1.61
C PHE A 31 -0.84 1.87 -1.39
N LYS A 32 -1.87 2.70 -1.41
CA LYS A 32 -1.75 4.13 -1.12
C LYS A 32 -1.40 4.36 0.35
N GLU A 33 -2.06 3.67 1.27
CA GLU A 33 -1.73 3.70 2.70
C GLU A 33 -0.35 3.11 2.99
N LEU A 34 -0.01 1.98 2.36
CA LEU A 34 1.31 1.38 2.48
C LEU A 34 2.42 2.31 1.98
N SER A 35 2.18 3.03 0.89
CA SER A 35 3.15 4.03 0.41
C SER A 35 3.38 5.15 1.43
N ILE A 36 2.34 5.57 2.15
CA ILE A 36 2.45 6.56 3.22
C ILE A 36 3.25 6.00 4.40
N PHE A 37 3.03 4.73 4.79
CA PHE A 37 3.78 4.09 5.87
C PHE A 37 5.27 3.92 5.54
N ALA A 38 5.60 3.63 4.29
CA ALA A 38 6.98 3.59 3.81
C ALA A 38 7.61 4.99 3.62
N CYS A 39 6.89 6.08 3.89
CA CYS A 39 7.30 7.44 3.52
C CYS A 39 7.76 7.55 2.04
N ALA A 40 7.12 6.78 1.16
CA ALA A 40 7.48 6.67 -0.24
C ALA A 40 6.38 7.25 -1.13
N ASN A 41 6.78 7.80 -2.28
CA ASN A 41 5.80 8.18 -3.30
C ASN A 41 5.05 6.94 -3.80
N TYR A 42 3.73 7.10 -4.01
CA TYR A 42 2.88 6.02 -4.50
C TYR A 42 3.40 5.41 -5.82
N ALA A 43 3.93 6.24 -6.73
CA ALA A 43 4.51 5.75 -7.98
C ALA A 43 5.74 4.85 -7.75
N SER A 44 6.63 5.22 -6.84
CA SER A 44 7.81 4.42 -6.46
C SER A 44 7.37 3.10 -5.82
N PHE A 45 6.42 3.18 -4.87
CA PHE A 45 5.87 2.01 -4.19
C PHE A 45 5.18 1.05 -5.16
N GLN A 46 4.38 1.58 -6.09
CA GLN A 46 3.71 0.79 -7.13
C GLN A 46 4.73 0.15 -8.09
N GLY A 47 5.84 0.84 -8.39
CA GLY A 47 6.95 0.27 -9.14
C GLY A 47 7.57 -0.95 -8.47
N ILE A 48 7.81 -0.87 -7.15
CA ILE A 48 8.33 -1.99 -6.35
C ILE A 48 7.29 -3.12 -6.27
N ALA A 49 6.05 -2.80 -5.93
CA ALA A 49 4.99 -3.81 -5.87
C ALA A 49 4.80 -4.53 -7.21
N LYS A 50 4.94 -3.83 -8.35
CA LYS A 50 4.92 -4.42 -9.69
C LYS A 50 6.13 -5.33 -9.94
N ARG A 51 7.35 -4.93 -9.53
CA ARG A 51 8.56 -5.78 -9.60
C ARG A 51 8.40 -7.05 -8.74
N LEU A 52 7.76 -6.93 -7.58
CA LEU A 52 7.48 -8.05 -6.66
C LEU A 52 6.23 -8.87 -7.06
N ASN A 53 5.59 -8.52 -8.17
CA ASN A 53 4.37 -9.15 -8.70
C ASN A 53 3.20 -9.20 -7.68
N ILE A 54 3.06 -8.14 -6.89
CA ILE A 54 2.00 -8.01 -5.88
C ILE A 54 0.89 -7.12 -6.44
N LYS A 55 -0.36 -7.58 -6.33
CA LYS A 55 -1.55 -6.82 -6.74
C LYS A 55 -2.18 -6.13 -5.53
N SER A 56 -2.60 -4.89 -5.71
CA SER A 56 -3.34 -4.18 -4.65
C SER A 56 -4.70 -4.82 -4.43
N ASN A 57 -5.14 -4.89 -3.18
CA ASN A 57 -6.44 -5.44 -2.84
C ASN A 57 -7.59 -4.56 -3.38
N PRO A 58 -8.37 -5.05 -4.37
CA PRO A 58 -9.39 -4.23 -5.03
C PRO A 58 -10.59 -3.92 -4.14
N LYS A 59 -10.81 -4.69 -3.06
CA LYS A 59 -12.00 -4.54 -2.19
C LYS A 59 -12.05 -3.19 -1.46
N ARG A 60 -10.90 -2.60 -1.08
CA ARG A 60 -10.86 -1.29 -0.38
C ARG A 60 -10.74 -0.08 -1.31
N VAL A 61 -10.25 -0.24 -2.54
CA VAL A 61 -10.17 0.86 -3.52
C VAL A 61 -11.56 1.41 -3.84
N ARG A 62 -12.58 0.55 -3.88
CA ARG A 62 -13.98 0.96 -4.07
C ARG A 62 -14.51 1.87 -2.96
N THR A 63 -14.08 1.68 -1.71
CA THR A 63 -14.55 2.49 -0.58
C THR A 63 -13.97 3.90 -0.62
N ALA A 64 -12.69 4.06 -0.96
CA ALA A 64 -12.04 5.37 -1.07
C ALA A 64 -12.64 6.25 -2.17
N ASN A 65 -13.12 5.66 -3.27
CA ASN A 65 -13.82 6.40 -4.34
C ASN A 65 -15.30 6.67 -4.01
N ARG A 66 -15.94 5.88 -3.13
CA ARG A 66 -17.34 6.10 -2.75
C ARG A 66 -17.53 7.35 -1.90
N PHE A 67 -16.55 7.71 -1.07
CA PHE A 67 -16.56 8.95 -0.29
C PHE A 67 -16.40 10.23 -1.11
N LYS A 68 -15.91 10.16 -2.36
CA LYS A 68 -15.85 11.33 -3.25
C LYS A 68 -17.14 11.59 -4.04
N LEU A 69 -18.11 10.68 -4.01
CA LEU A 69 -19.35 10.78 -4.80
C LEU A 69 -20.56 11.25 -3.99
N GLU A 70 -20.49 11.31 -2.66
CA GLU A 70 -21.58 11.84 -1.80
C GLU A 70 -21.46 13.34 -1.47
N GLY A 71 -20.45 14.04 -1.99
CA GLY A 71 -20.26 15.49 -1.76
C GLY A 71 -20.58 16.39 -2.96
N SER A 72 -21.17 15.86 -4.03
CA SER A 72 -21.53 16.66 -5.22
C SER A 72 -22.90 16.28 -5.75
N ARG A 73 -23.93 16.56 -4.95
CA ARG A 73 -25.27 16.84 -5.47
C ARG A 73 -25.80 18.04 -4.69
N TYR A 74 -25.93 19.14 -5.44
CA TYR A 74 -26.88 20.24 -5.32
C TYR A 74 -27.44 20.56 -3.93
#